data_AF-A0A6N8BKQ8-F1
#
_entry.id   AF-A0A6N8BKQ8-F1
#
_cell.length_a   1.000
_cell.length_b   1.000
_cell.length_c   1.000
_cell.angle_alpha   90.00
_cell.angle_beta   90.00
_cell.angle_gamma   90.00
#
_symmetry.space_group_name_H-M   'P 1'
#
loop_
_entity.id
_entity.type
_entity.pdbx_description
1 polymer ?
#
loop_
_entity_poly.entity_id
_entity_poly.type
_entity_poly.pdbx_seq_one_letter_code
_entity_poly.pdbx_strand_id
1 'polypeptide(L)'
;MPSAHRACHLGFFEHKNAAVAALWTFLSCLIFAASAQAQVTLLVPSQPSVEAPAPRPKAEAPAKREEKKDEKRPQDAKAPAAKADQPVDAAAKQPEQPAAEHKPAANGDAAPAETPTKADQPEAAAQAHAEPQIDEELDVLITMMRPFQYEGLVMDMPQMFAVLRYDSATPVKDGVAQPERRDLLGDLEEIRYLNQKAWGANVALTKPGLYQFIIEGRPWWDAAHGRYLQHYVKTTLPVYGVERGWSLPVGQRFEIVPLSRPFGLTAPAIFSGTVLMDGKPLASASVRMARINTEKRTVPTSWHEDIAARTNNKGEFSFVLNQPGWWCCMASIPGDPLKGPDGQPKPLQMGALFWLYVDSLSSEPRKR
;
A
#
# COMPACT_ATOMS: atom_id res chain seq x y z
N MET A 1 89.28 -9.47 -38.03
CA MET A 1 89.44 -8.26 -37.20
C MET A 1 88.51 -7.19 -37.76
N PRO A 2 87.76 -6.43 -36.94
CA PRO A 2 87.39 -6.68 -35.54
C PRO A 2 86.31 -7.82 -35.52
N SER A 3 85.09 -7.80 -34.96
CA SER A 3 84.34 -6.83 -34.13
C SER A 3 83.18 -7.48 -33.33
N ALA A 4 82.47 -6.67 -32.55
CA ALA A 4 81.29 -6.98 -31.71
C ALA A 4 80.09 -6.09 -32.17
N HIS A 5 78.82 -6.26 -31.76
CA HIS A 5 78.28 -6.61 -30.43
C HIS A 5 76.95 -7.39 -30.48
N ARG A 6 76.68 -8.17 -29.42
CA ARG A 6 75.33 -8.51 -28.96
C ARG A 6 74.78 -7.35 -28.11
N ALA A 7 73.48 -7.05 -28.24
CA ALA A 7 72.73 -6.27 -27.27
C ALA A 7 71.36 -6.92 -27.03
N CYS A 8 71.11 -7.38 -25.80
CA CYS A 8 69.79 -7.85 -25.39
C CYS A 8 68.98 -6.68 -24.83
N HIS A 9 67.82 -6.38 -25.43
CA HIS A 9 66.82 -5.49 -24.84
C HIS A 9 65.45 -6.16 -24.85
N LEU A 10 65.16 -6.94 -23.80
CA LEU A 10 63.80 -7.34 -23.44
C LEU A 10 63.22 -6.38 -22.41
N GLY A 11 61.89 -6.21 -22.46
CA GLY A 11 61.06 -5.97 -21.27
C GLY A 11 61.28 -4.70 -20.45
N PHE A 12 60.99 -3.52 -21.02
CA PHE A 12 60.81 -2.29 -20.21
C PHE A 12 59.63 -1.37 -20.60
N PHE A 13 58.91 -1.65 -21.69
CA PHE A 13 57.82 -0.78 -22.17
C PHE A 13 56.41 -1.25 -21.78
N GLU A 14 56.15 -2.56 -21.64
CA GLU A 14 54.79 -3.08 -21.40
C GLU A 14 54.23 -2.72 -20.01
N HIS A 15 55.06 -2.72 -18.97
CA HIS A 15 54.60 -2.47 -17.60
C HIS A 15 54.00 -1.06 -17.39
N LYS A 16 54.40 -0.04 -18.16
CA LYS A 16 53.80 1.30 -18.04
C LYS A 16 52.36 1.32 -18.55
N ASN A 17 52.08 0.66 -19.69
CA ASN A 17 50.72 0.58 -20.21
C ASN A 17 49.84 -0.31 -19.34
N ALA A 18 50.36 -1.43 -18.83
CA ALA A 18 49.65 -2.29 -17.89
C ALA A 18 49.27 -1.54 -16.60
N ALA A 19 50.17 -0.74 -16.03
CA ALA A 19 49.89 0.05 -14.84
C ALA A 19 48.81 1.13 -15.06
N VAL A 20 48.84 1.84 -16.19
CA VAL A 20 47.82 2.86 -16.50
C VAL A 20 46.45 2.21 -16.80
N ALA A 21 46.43 1.09 -17.54
CA ALA A 21 45.20 0.35 -17.77
C ALA A 21 44.60 -0.21 -16.47
N ALA A 22 45.43 -0.76 -15.58
CA ALA A 22 45.00 -1.23 -14.26
C ALA A 22 44.49 -0.08 -13.37
N LEU A 23 45.08 1.11 -13.45
CA LEU A 23 44.60 2.27 -12.69
C LEU A 23 43.22 2.76 -13.18
N TRP A 24 42.97 2.72 -14.49
CA TRP A 24 41.66 3.03 -15.06
C TRP A 24 40.61 1.95 -14.74
N THR A 25 40.95 0.66 -14.78
CA THR A 25 39.99 -0.38 -14.37
C THR A 25 39.72 -0.35 -12.88
N PHE A 26 40.71 -0.14 -12.01
CA PHE A 26 40.46 0.08 -10.57
C PHE A 26 39.63 1.35 -10.30
N LEU A 27 39.82 2.43 -11.05
CA LEU A 27 38.98 3.62 -10.91
C LEU A 27 37.52 3.35 -11.37
N SER A 28 37.32 2.48 -12.37
CA SER A 28 35.98 2.02 -12.78
C SER A 28 35.33 1.09 -11.74
N CYS A 29 36.11 0.24 -11.07
CA CYS A 29 35.65 -0.61 -9.96
C CYS A 29 35.49 0.15 -8.63
N LEU A 30 36.00 1.38 -8.53
CA LEU A 30 35.77 2.32 -7.43
C LEU A 30 34.61 3.27 -7.69
N ILE A 31 33.85 3.06 -8.77
CA ILE A 31 32.40 3.28 -8.70
C ILE A 31 31.87 2.31 -7.64
N PHE A 32 31.82 2.78 -6.39
CA PHE A 32 30.93 2.20 -5.40
C PHE A 32 29.58 2.02 -6.09
N ALA A 33 29.06 0.79 -6.10
CA ALA A 33 27.68 0.55 -6.46
C ALA A 33 26.83 1.24 -5.39
N ALA A 34 26.53 2.52 -5.62
CA ALA A 34 25.60 3.30 -4.83
C ALA A 34 24.31 2.49 -4.81
N SER A 35 24.01 1.87 -3.67
CA SER A 35 22.87 0.98 -3.53
C SER A 35 21.64 1.78 -3.90
N ALA A 36 21.06 1.48 -5.07
CA ALA A 36 20.27 2.44 -5.83
C ALA A 36 19.04 2.91 -5.03
N GLN A 37 19.22 4.01 -4.30
CA GLN A 37 18.28 4.48 -3.29
C GLN A 37 16.94 4.73 -3.97
N ALA A 38 15.89 4.06 -3.49
CA ALA A 38 14.59 4.05 -4.13
C ALA A 38 14.02 5.47 -4.20
N GLN A 39 14.11 6.08 -5.38
CA GLN A 39 13.40 7.32 -5.72
C GLN A 39 11.96 6.91 -6.00
N VAL A 40 11.01 7.38 -5.19
CA VAL A 40 9.58 7.05 -5.33
C VAL A 40 8.75 8.32 -5.36
N THR A 41 7.68 8.30 -6.16
CA THR A 41 6.65 9.33 -6.08
C THR A 41 5.72 8.98 -4.93
N LEU A 42 5.81 9.76 -3.85
CA LEU A 42 4.83 9.76 -2.78
C LEU A 42 3.50 10.28 -3.31
N LEU A 43 2.43 9.56 -2.96
CA LEU A 43 1.04 10.00 -3.10
C LEU A 43 0.32 9.49 -1.86
N VAL A 44 0.08 10.37 -0.89
CA VAL A 44 -0.58 10.01 0.38
C VAL A 44 -1.64 11.04 0.78
N PRO A 45 -2.83 10.60 1.21
CA PRO A 45 -3.76 11.46 1.94
C PRO A 45 -3.21 11.80 3.33
N SER A 46 -3.65 12.91 3.91
CA SER A 46 -3.32 13.33 5.28
C SER A 46 -3.70 12.30 6.36
N GLN A 47 -4.73 11.49 6.10
CA GLN A 47 -5.20 10.41 6.96
C GLN A 47 -5.53 9.13 6.16
N PRO A 48 -5.30 7.92 6.73
CA PRO A 48 -5.47 6.64 6.02
C PRO A 48 -6.92 6.07 6.03
N SER A 49 -7.87 6.79 6.59
CA SER A 49 -9.32 6.66 6.36
C SER A 49 -10.01 7.97 6.73
N VAL A 50 -11.29 8.09 6.39
CA VAL A 50 -12.21 9.02 7.06
C VAL A 50 -13.27 8.17 7.75
N GLU A 51 -13.36 8.28 9.08
CA GLU A 51 -14.34 7.52 9.86
C GLU A 51 -15.71 8.21 9.88
N ALA A 52 -16.78 7.44 10.05
CA ALA A 52 -18.13 8.01 10.16
C ALA A 52 -18.36 8.64 11.55
N PRO A 53 -19.04 9.80 11.64
CA PRO A 53 -19.37 10.46 12.89
C PRO A 53 -20.00 9.51 13.91
N ALA A 54 -19.51 9.56 15.15
CA ALA A 54 -20.00 8.70 16.22
C ALA A 54 -21.52 8.85 16.40
N PRO A 55 -22.30 7.75 16.42
CA PRO A 55 -23.75 7.84 16.56
C PRO A 55 -24.09 8.48 17.90
N ARG A 56 -24.70 9.68 17.84
CA ARG A 56 -25.07 10.45 19.04
C ARG A 56 -25.83 9.53 20.01
N PRO A 57 -25.42 9.45 21.30
CA PRO A 57 -26.14 8.65 22.27
C PRO A 57 -27.59 9.12 22.32
N LYS A 58 -28.53 8.17 22.26
CA LYS A 58 -29.96 8.50 22.41
C LYS A 58 -30.13 9.18 23.76
N ALA A 59 -30.59 10.43 23.76
CA ALA A 59 -30.93 11.12 25.00
C ALA A 59 -31.97 10.27 25.74
N GLU A 60 -31.65 9.87 26.97
CA GLU A 60 -32.59 9.13 27.81
C GLU A 60 -33.83 10.02 28.01
N ALA A 61 -35.00 9.50 27.64
CA ALA A 61 -36.25 10.21 27.89
C ALA A 61 -36.37 10.44 29.42
N PRO A 62 -36.62 11.67 29.88
CA PRO A 62 -36.51 12.01 31.30
C PRO A 62 -37.42 11.09 32.12
N ALA A 63 -36.81 10.32 33.01
CA ALA A 63 -37.51 9.31 33.81
C ALA A 63 -38.65 9.98 34.58
N LYS A 64 -39.88 9.46 34.42
CA LYS A 64 -41.03 9.92 35.20
C LYS A 64 -40.76 9.66 36.68
N ARG A 65 -40.60 10.74 37.44
CA ARG A 65 -40.35 10.72 38.87
C ARG A 65 -41.62 10.33 39.63
N GLU A 66 -41.85 9.03 39.81
CA GLU A 66 -42.93 8.55 40.67
C GLU A 66 -42.55 8.70 42.14
N GLU A 67 -43.21 9.64 42.82
CA GLU A 67 -43.06 9.81 44.28
C GLU A 67 -43.97 8.80 45.00
N LYS A 68 -43.37 7.85 45.75
CA LYS A 68 -44.15 7.00 46.65
C LYS A 68 -43.41 6.55 47.93
N LYS A 69 -43.33 7.51 48.85
CA LYS A 69 -43.56 7.42 50.31
C LYS A 69 -43.14 6.14 51.07
N ASP A 70 -42.35 6.34 52.12
CA ASP A 70 -41.83 5.34 53.07
C ASP A 70 -42.88 4.45 53.77
N GLU A 71 -42.48 3.23 54.13
CA GLU A 71 -42.64 2.77 55.52
C GLU A 71 -41.60 1.72 56.00
N LYS A 72 -41.06 1.97 57.20
CA LYS A 72 -40.48 1.07 58.24
C LYS A 72 -39.44 -0.04 57.90
N ARG A 73 -38.30 0.10 58.59
CA ARG A 73 -37.26 -0.91 58.92
C ARG A 73 -37.55 -1.58 60.28
N PRO A 74 -37.07 -2.80 60.53
CA PRO A 74 -36.42 -3.14 61.82
C PRO A 74 -34.96 -3.61 61.66
N GLN A 75 -34.24 -3.75 62.79
CA GLN A 75 -32.77 -3.94 62.89
C GLN A 75 -32.38 -5.32 63.46
N ASP A 76 -31.19 -5.91 63.22
CA ASP A 76 -30.21 -5.75 62.12
C ASP A 76 -29.59 -7.13 61.74
N ALA A 77 -28.55 -7.74 62.36
CA ALA A 77 -27.54 -7.29 63.34
C ALA A 77 -26.30 -8.24 63.40
N LYS A 78 -25.12 -7.69 63.78
CA LYS A 78 -23.82 -8.34 64.12
C LYS A 78 -22.96 -8.98 63.00
N ALA A 79 -21.64 -8.81 63.16
CA ALA A 79 -20.51 -9.30 62.32
C ALA A 79 -19.58 -10.21 63.18
N PRO A 80 -18.31 -10.62 62.84
CA PRO A 80 -17.27 -9.97 62.00
C PRO A 80 -16.51 -10.93 61.03
N ALA A 81 -15.27 -10.57 60.62
CA ALA A 81 -14.54 -11.14 59.46
C ALA A 81 -13.15 -11.78 59.76
N ALA A 82 -12.65 -12.57 58.80
CA ALA A 82 -11.27 -13.02 58.55
C ALA A 82 -11.14 -13.32 57.02
N LYS A 83 -10.06 -13.02 56.28
CA LYS A 83 -8.70 -13.64 56.25
C LYS A 83 -8.70 -15.17 56.05
N ALA A 84 -7.84 -15.78 55.22
CA ALA A 84 -6.93 -15.31 54.15
C ALA A 84 -6.41 -16.52 53.31
N ASP A 85 -5.53 -16.25 52.33
CA ASP A 85 -4.51 -17.15 51.75
C ASP A 85 -4.91 -18.26 50.73
N GLN A 86 -3.90 -18.62 49.91
CA GLN A 86 -3.83 -19.68 48.89
C GLN A 86 -3.01 -20.89 49.48
N PRO A 87 -2.39 -21.86 48.75
CA PRO A 87 -2.34 -22.17 47.30
C PRO A 87 -2.36 -23.69 46.93
N VAL A 88 -2.08 -24.01 45.64
CA VAL A 88 -1.56 -25.29 45.04
C VAL A 88 -2.40 -26.60 45.20
N ASP A 89 -2.25 -27.67 44.40
CA ASP A 89 -1.40 -27.98 43.22
C ASP A 89 -2.02 -29.04 42.27
N ALA A 90 -1.29 -29.38 41.19
CA ALA A 90 -1.39 -30.58 40.32
C ALA A 90 -2.64 -30.74 39.41
N ALA A 91 -2.56 -30.99 38.08
CA ALA A 91 -1.78 -31.94 37.26
C ALA A 91 -2.32 -33.38 37.29
N ALA A 92 -2.41 -34.15 36.19
CA ALA A 92 -2.29 -33.90 34.74
C ALA A 92 -2.75 -35.17 33.96
N LYS A 93 -2.95 -35.10 32.62
CA LYS A 93 -2.53 -36.10 31.58
C LYS A 93 -3.32 -36.05 30.25
N GLN A 94 -2.56 -36.08 29.14
CA GLN A 94 -2.89 -36.66 27.82
C GLN A 94 -2.75 -38.20 27.88
N PRO A 95 -3.14 -39.02 26.86
CA PRO A 95 -3.30 -38.73 25.42
C PRO A 95 -4.74 -39.12 24.92
N GLU A 96 -5.10 -39.60 23.72
CA GLU A 96 -4.36 -40.14 22.55
C GLU A 96 -5.20 -40.10 21.24
N GLN A 97 -4.57 -40.31 20.07
CA GLN A 97 -5.22 -40.46 18.75
C GLN A 97 -5.12 -41.93 18.24
N PRO A 98 -5.97 -42.37 17.29
CA PRO A 98 -5.48 -42.52 15.92
C PRO A 98 -6.55 -42.29 14.82
N ALA A 99 -6.15 -42.41 13.55
CA ALA A 99 -6.97 -42.20 12.35
C ALA A 99 -7.03 -43.44 11.43
N ALA A 100 -8.00 -43.47 10.50
CA ALA A 100 -7.98 -44.26 9.27
C ALA A 100 -8.97 -43.70 8.22
N GLU A 101 -8.75 -44.00 6.95
CA GLU A 101 -9.48 -43.46 5.78
C GLU A 101 -10.48 -44.46 5.19
N HIS A 102 -11.49 -44.01 4.42
CA HIS A 102 -11.80 -44.53 3.06
C HIS A 102 -12.86 -43.69 2.29
N LYS A 103 -12.92 -43.93 0.97
CA LYS A 103 -13.81 -43.33 -0.06
C LYS A 103 -13.97 -44.38 -1.18
N PRO A 104 -14.79 -44.22 -2.25
CA PRO A 104 -16.04 -43.46 -2.43
C PRO A 104 -17.21 -44.36 -2.94
N ALA A 105 -18.39 -43.79 -3.22
CA ALA A 105 -19.44 -44.41 -4.06
C ALA A 105 -20.27 -43.33 -4.81
N ALA A 106 -21.07 -43.71 -5.81
CA ALA A 106 -21.76 -42.79 -6.73
C ALA A 106 -23.11 -43.32 -7.28
N ASN A 107 -23.78 -42.51 -8.10
CA ASN A 107 -25.01 -42.72 -8.90
C ASN A 107 -26.37 -42.58 -8.17
N GLY A 108 -27.37 -42.06 -8.92
CA GLY A 108 -28.79 -42.03 -8.52
C GLY A 108 -29.54 -40.78 -9.01
N ASP A 109 -30.22 -40.88 -10.16
CA ASP A 109 -31.10 -39.82 -10.68
C ASP A 109 -32.49 -39.79 -10.01
N ALA A 110 -33.10 -38.61 -9.89
CA ALA A 110 -34.51 -38.35 -10.22
C ALA A 110 -34.90 -36.87 -10.00
N ALA A 111 -35.70 -36.32 -10.91
CA ALA A 111 -36.56 -35.15 -10.64
C ALA A 111 -37.97 -35.63 -10.25
N PRO A 112 -38.81 -34.74 -9.69
CA PRO A 112 -39.85 -34.18 -10.56
C PRO A 112 -39.95 -32.66 -10.49
N ALA A 113 -40.72 -32.07 -11.41
CA ALA A 113 -41.04 -30.65 -11.45
C ALA A 113 -42.52 -30.42 -11.12
N GLU A 114 -42.82 -29.34 -10.40
CA GLU A 114 -44.16 -28.75 -10.32
C GLU A 114 -44.08 -27.23 -10.60
N THR A 115 -45.15 -26.68 -11.16
CA THR A 115 -45.23 -25.34 -11.75
C THR A 115 -45.77 -24.27 -10.76
N PRO A 116 -45.59 -22.97 -11.03
CA PRO A 116 -45.54 -21.96 -9.97
C PRO A 116 -46.91 -21.44 -9.49
N THR A 117 -47.05 -21.29 -8.18
CA THR A 117 -48.11 -20.51 -7.54
C THR A 117 -47.75 -19.02 -7.52
N LYS A 118 -48.46 -18.23 -8.33
CA LYS A 118 -48.43 -16.76 -8.27
C LYS A 118 -49.10 -16.29 -6.97
N ALA A 119 -48.40 -15.50 -6.16
CA ALA A 119 -48.97 -14.77 -5.03
C ALA A 119 -48.56 -13.29 -5.16
N ASP A 120 -49.51 -12.44 -5.56
CA ASP A 120 -49.28 -10.99 -5.60
C ASP A 120 -49.19 -10.45 -4.17
N GLN A 121 -48.02 -9.94 -3.79
CA GLN A 121 -47.90 -8.95 -2.71
C GLN A 121 -47.42 -7.64 -3.33
N PRO A 122 -48.01 -6.48 -2.98
CA PRO A 122 -47.58 -5.20 -3.52
C PRO A 122 -46.16 -4.92 -3.03
N GLU A 123 -45.24 -4.68 -3.98
CA GLU A 123 -43.88 -4.25 -3.66
C GLU A 123 -43.94 -2.97 -2.82
N ALA A 124 -43.43 -3.03 -1.59
CA ALA A 124 -43.22 -1.85 -0.78
C ALA A 124 -42.17 -0.99 -1.51
N ALA A 125 -42.64 0.09 -2.15
CA ALA A 125 -41.82 0.93 -3.02
C ALA A 125 -40.50 1.28 -2.33
N ALA A 126 -39.39 0.81 -2.92
CA ALA A 126 -38.07 0.95 -2.32
C ALA A 126 -37.76 2.44 -2.12
N GLN A 127 -37.84 2.89 -0.86
CA GLN A 127 -37.43 4.23 -0.50
C GLN A 127 -35.95 4.34 -0.81
N ALA A 128 -35.61 5.12 -1.83
CA ALA A 128 -34.23 5.41 -2.16
C ALA A 128 -33.61 6.16 -0.97
N HIS A 129 -32.90 5.41 -0.12
CA HIS A 129 -32.13 5.97 0.98
C HIS A 129 -31.08 6.90 0.36
N ALA A 130 -31.34 8.21 0.41
CA ALA A 130 -30.42 9.21 -0.09
C ALA A 130 -29.07 9.01 0.59
N GLU A 131 -28.00 8.85 -0.20
CA GLU A 131 -26.66 8.68 0.35
C GLU A 131 -26.35 9.86 1.29
N PRO A 132 -25.89 9.62 2.52
CA PRO A 132 -25.59 10.72 3.44
C PRO A 132 -24.51 11.58 2.80
N GLN A 133 -24.79 12.86 2.59
CA GLN A 133 -23.77 13.79 2.08
C GLN A 133 -22.74 14.04 3.19
N ILE A 134 -21.48 14.20 2.77
CA ILE A 134 -20.33 14.48 3.63
C ILE A 134 -19.83 15.89 3.28
N ASP A 135 -19.26 16.59 4.25
CA ASP A 135 -18.63 17.90 4.09
C ASP A 135 -17.26 17.85 4.79
N GLU A 136 -16.35 17.05 4.22
CA GLU A 136 -15.01 16.77 4.74
C GLU A 136 -13.97 17.15 3.68
N GLU A 137 -12.92 17.85 4.10
CA GLU A 137 -11.77 18.18 3.26
C GLU A 137 -10.61 17.22 3.52
N LEU A 138 -9.84 16.93 2.48
CA LEU A 138 -8.71 16.01 2.54
C LEU A 138 -7.49 16.57 1.82
N ASP A 139 -6.48 17.00 2.59
CA ASP A 139 -5.17 17.32 2.03
C ASP A 139 -4.50 16.04 1.48
N VAL A 140 -3.99 16.12 0.26
CA VAL A 140 -3.23 15.06 -0.42
C VAL A 140 -1.83 15.59 -0.75
N LEU A 141 -0.80 14.89 -0.28
CA LEU A 141 0.61 15.22 -0.50
C LEU A 141 1.18 14.39 -1.66
N ILE A 142 1.80 15.10 -2.61
CA ILE A 142 2.48 14.52 -3.78
C ILE A 142 3.91 15.07 -3.86
N THR A 143 4.91 14.19 -3.85
CA THR A 143 6.33 14.60 -3.93
C THR A 143 7.20 13.45 -4.42
N MET A 144 8.42 13.74 -4.89
CA MET A 144 9.43 12.70 -5.12
C MET A 144 10.28 12.57 -3.85
N MET A 145 10.58 11.36 -3.40
CA MET A 145 11.39 11.17 -2.19
C MET A 145 12.24 9.90 -2.21
N ARG A 146 13.18 9.82 -1.27
CA ARG A 146 13.82 8.58 -0.82
C ARG A 146 13.22 8.15 0.54
N PRO A 147 12.46 7.03 0.63
CA PRO A 147 11.71 6.68 1.84
C PRO A 147 12.59 6.43 3.06
N PHE A 148 13.69 5.71 2.89
CA PHE A 148 14.55 5.33 4.01
C PHE A 148 15.46 6.48 4.51
N GLN A 149 15.89 7.36 3.61
CA GLN A 149 16.67 8.55 3.96
C GLN A 149 15.77 9.68 4.53
N TYR A 150 14.45 9.57 4.35
CA TYR A 150 13.47 10.63 4.63
C TYR A 150 13.88 11.97 4.02
N GLU A 151 14.22 11.90 2.73
CA GLU A 151 14.77 12.98 1.91
C GLU A 151 13.84 13.27 0.74
N GLY A 152 13.38 14.52 0.61
CA GLY A 152 12.63 14.96 -0.57
C GLY A 152 13.56 15.19 -1.77
N LEU A 153 13.02 15.00 -2.96
CA LEU A 153 13.65 15.28 -4.25
C LEU A 153 12.77 16.25 -5.05
N VAL A 154 13.37 17.01 -5.98
CA VAL A 154 12.61 17.93 -6.85
C VAL A 154 11.68 17.11 -7.75
N MET A 155 10.40 17.52 -7.79
CA MET A 155 9.37 16.87 -8.61
C MET A 155 8.63 17.88 -9.48
N ASP A 156 8.58 17.66 -10.80
CA ASP A 156 7.71 18.42 -11.70
C ASP A 156 6.26 17.93 -11.67
N MET A 157 5.33 18.78 -12.10
CA MET A 157 3.90 18.50 -12.11
C MET A 157 3.61 17.22 -12.93
N PRO A 158 2.77 16.29 -12.42
CA PRO A 158 2.47 15.05 -13.12
C PRO A 158 1.84 15.24 -14.52
N GLN A 159 1.77 14.14 -15.26
CA GLN A 159 1.03 14.07 -16.53
C GLN A 159 -0.48 14.06 -16.28
N MET A 160 -0.91 13.38 -15.20
CA MET A 160 -2.30 13.27 -14.76
C MET A 160 -2.34 13.07 -13.23
N PHE A 161 -3.30 13.70 -12.56
CA PHE A 161 -3.73 13.39 -11.20
C PHE A 161 -5.26 13.34 -11.18
N ALA A 162 -5.84 12.31 -10.58
CA ALA A 162 -7.28 12.09 -10.52
C ALA A 162 -7.67 11.21 -9.33
N VAL A 163 -8.97 11.13 -9.04
CA VAL A 163 -9.55 10.20 -8.07
C VAL A 163 -10.73 9.44 -8.67
N LEU A 164 -10.82 8.16 -8.33
CA LEU A 164 -11.95 7.28 -8.66
C LEU A 164 -12.70 6.93 -7.37
N ARG A 165 -13.99 7.28 -7.26
CA ARG A 165 -14.86 6.88 -6.16
C ARG A 165 -15.67 5.64 -6.54
N TYR A 166 -15.63 4.65 -5.65
CA TYR A 166 -16.46 3.44 -5.69
C TYR A 166 -17.38 3.40 -4.46
N ASP A 167 -18.58 2.90 -4.64
CA ASP A 167 -19.64 2.79 -3.62
C ASP A 167 -20.51 1.54 -3.87
N SER A 168 -21.65 1.40 -3.19
CA SER A 168 -22.63 0.33 -3.47
C SER A 168 -23.39 0.53 -4.80
N ALA A 169 -23.63 1.78 -5.22
CA ALA A 169 -24.36 2.13 -6.43
C ALA A 169 -23.54 2.01 -7.74
N THR A 170 -22.21 1.94 -7.63
CA THR A 170 -21.25 2.07 -8.74
C THR A 170 -21.60 1.08 -9.84
N PRO A 171 -21.98 1.54 -11.05
CA PRO A 171 -22.46 0.67 -12.11
C PRO A 171 -21.43 -0.37 -12.53
N VAL A 172 -21.91 -1.50 -13.06
CA VAL A 172 -21.08 -2.50 -13.72
C VAL A 172 -21.56 -2.61 -15.16
N LYS A 173 -20.65 -2.42 -16.12
CA LYS A 173 -20.91 -2.56 -17.54
C LYS A 173 -19.92 -3.56 -18.11
N ASP A 174 -20.42 -4.56 -18.85
CA ASP A 174 -19.60 -5.59 -19.49
C ASP A 174 -18.65 -6.32 -18.51
N GLY A 175 -19.09 -6.47 -17.25
CA GLY A 175 -18.31 -7.04 -16.14
C GLY A 175 -17.35 -6.07 -15.42
N VAL A 176 -17.17 -4.85 -15.93
CA VAL A 176 -16.24 -3.84 -15.42
C VAL A 176 -16.98 -2.75 -14.64
N ALA A 177 -16.54 -2.47 -13.41
CA ALA A 177 -17.09 -1.37 -12.60
C ALA A 177 -16.76 0.01 -13.19
N GLN A 178 -17.71 0.93 -13.15
CA GLN A 178 -17.63 2.28 -13.72
C GLN A 178 -17.67 3.33 -12.58
N PRO A 179 -16.55 3.57 -11.87
CA PRO A 179 -16.49 4.52 -10.76
C PRO A 179 -16.75 5.97 -11.20
N GLU A 180 -17.17 6.80 -10.25
CA GLU A 180 -17.18 8.25 -10.45
C GLU A 180 -15.72 8.75 -10.54
N ARG A 181 -15.31 9.31 -11.68
CA ARG A 181 -14.00 9.96 -11.86
C ARG A 181 -14.10 11.46 -11.63
N ARG A 182 -13.14 12.01 -10.88
CA ARG A 182 -12.78 13.44 -10.94
C ARG A 182 -11.31 13.57 -11.32
N ASP A 183 -11.02 14.38 -12.33
CA ASP A 183 -9.65 14.79 -12.67
C ASP A 183 -9.28 15.98 -11.79
N LEU A 184 -8.15 15.88 -11.09
CA LEU A 184 -7.71 16.79 -10.02
C LEU A 184 -6.40 17.53 -10.36
N LEU A 185 -5.89 17.39 -11.59
CA LEU A 185 -4.62 18.00 -12.01
C LEU A 185 -4.64 19.53 -11.94
N GLY A 186 -5.81 20.15 -12.11
CA GLY A 186 -6.02 21.60 -11.97
C GLY A 186 -6.09 22.09 -10.51
N ASP A 187 -6.26 21.16 -9.56
CA ASP A 187 -6.40 21.44 -8.12
C ASP A 187 -5.04 21.28 -7.39
N LEU A 188 -3.94 21.12 -8.14
CA LEU A 188 -2.58 21.00 -7.61
C LEU A 188 -1.95 22.38 -7.35
N GLU A 189 -1.71 22.69 -6.08
CA GLU A 189 -0.92 23.85 -5.66
C GLU A 189 0.56 23.48 -5.47
N GLU A 190 1.48 24.38 -5.85
CA GLU A 190 2.91 24.20 -5.56
C GLU A 190 3.18 24.50 -4.07
N ILE A 191 3.69 23.51 -3.37
CA ILE A 191 4.05 23.59 -1.94
C ILE A 191 5.52 23.20 -1.72
N ARG A 192 6.01 23.35 -0.49
CA ARG A 192 7.34 22.85 -0.10
C ARG A 192 7.24 21.74 0.94
N TYR A 193 7.85 20.59 0.64
CA TYR A 193 7.95 19.46 1.55
C TYR A 193 9.38 18.93 1.57
N LEU A 194 9.92 18.62 2.76
CA LEU A 194 11.33 18.25 2.98
C LEU A 194 12.32 19.18 2.23
N ASN A 195 12.04 20.49 2.26
CA ASN A 195 12.74 21.58 1.56
C ASN A 195 12.68 21.59 0.02
N GLN A 196 12.07 20.60 -0.64
CA GLN A 196 11.93 20.56 -2.11
C GLN A 196 10.58 21.08 -2.60
N LYS A 197 10.49 21.32 -3.92
CA LYS A 197 9.22 21.53 -4.63
C LYS A 197 8.37 20.26 -4.57
N ALA A 198 7.13 20.40 -4.12
CA ALA A 198 6.13 19.36 -3.99
C ALA A 198 4.76 19.90 -4.41
N TRP A 199 3.76 19.04 -4.46
CA TRP A 199 2.40 19.39 -4.85
C TRP A 199 1.41 19.01 -3.75
N GLY A 200 0.49 19.90 -3.44
CA GLY A 200 -0.64 19.66 -2.55
C GLY A 200 -1.95 19.76 -3.32
N ALA A 201 -2.98 19.06 -2.86
CA ALA A 201 -4.36 19.34 -3.23
C ALA A 201 -5.26 19.18 -2.00
N ASN A 202 -6.18 20.10 -1.78
CA ASN A 202 -7.27 19.93 -0.85
C ASN A 202 -8.46 19.33 -1.62
N VAL A 203 -8.91 18.13 -1.23
CA VAL A 203 -9.90 17.37 -1.98
C VAL A 203 -11.18 17.22 -1.16
N ALA A 204 -12.23 17.96 -1.55
CA ALA A 204 -13.56 17.81 -0.95
C ALA A 204 -14.13 16.39 -1.17
N LEU A 205 -14.55 15.75 -0.08
CA LEU A 205 -15.15 14.41 -0.02
C LEU A 205 -16.65 14.53 0.25
N THR A 206 -17.46 14.62 -0.81
CA THR A 206 -18.89 14.94 -0.68
C THR A 206 -19.80 13.74 -0.36
N LYS A 207 -19.28 12.51 -0.36
CA LYS A 207 -20.04 11.26 -0.21
C LYS A 207 -19.21 10.15 0.45
N PRO A 208 -19.82 9.15 1.11
CA PRO A 208 -19.17 7.90 1.50
C PRO A 208 -18.60 7.20 0.27
N GLY A 209 -17.51 6.45 0.41
CA GLY A 209 -16.95 5.74 -0.73
C GLY A 209 -15.55 5.21 -0.49
N LEU A 210 -15.11 4.29 -1.34
CA LEU A 210 -13.70 3.99 -1.49
C LEU A 210 -13.12 4.90 -2.58
N TYR A 211 -12.22 5.78 -2.20
CA TYR A 211 -11.52 6.69 -3.11
C TYR A 211 -10.15 6.12 -3.46
N GLN A 212 -9.91 5.86 -4.75
CA GLN A 212 -8.60 5.49 -5.29
C GLN A 212 -7.98 6.70 -5.99
N PHE A 213 -6.97 7.30 -5.37
CA PHE A 213 -6.20 8.41 -5.95
C PHE A 213 -5.11 7.86 -6.85
N ILE A 214 -4.97 8.46 -8.04
CA ILE A 214 -4.11 7.95 -9.11
C ILE A 214 -3.28 9.07 -9.75
N ILE A 215 -2.01 8.79 -10.04
CA ILE A 215 -1.10 9.66 -10.78
C ILE A 215 -0.52 8.92 -11.98
N GLU A 216 -0.39 9.61 -13.10
CA GLU A 216 0.60 9.29 -14.12
C GLU A 216 1.71 10.35 -14.08
N GLY A 217 2.94 9.93 -13.84
CA GLY A 217 4.12 10.79 -13.84
C GLY A 217 4.64 11.02 -15.26
N ARG A 218 5.23 12.19 -15.49
CA ARG A 218 6.06 12.45 -16.67
C ARG A 218 7.39 11.70 -16.52
N PRO A 219 8.01 11.18 -17.59
CA PRO A 219 9.35 10.63 -17.49
C PRO A 219 10.36 11.71 -17.05
N TRP A 220 11.03 11.52 -15.91
CA TRP A 220 12.05 12.45 -15.41
C TRP A 220 13.46 11.86 -15.53
N TRP A 221 14.46 12.74 -15.58
CA TRP A 221 15.87 12.37 -15.78
C TRP A 221 16.56 12.10 -14.44
N ASP A 222 16.84 10.82 -14.15
CA ASP A 222 17.61 10.34 -13.01
C ASP A 222 19.11 10.40 -13.36
N ALA A 223 19.65 11.62 -13.30
CA ALA A 223 21.02 11.94 -13.73
C ALA A 223 22.10 11.09 -13.02
N ALA A 224 21.86 10.70 -11.77
CA ALA A 224 22.78 9.86 -10.98
C ALA A 224 22.91 8.43 -11.54
N HIS A 225 21.90 7.93 -12.26
CA HIS A 225 21.88 6.60 -12.86
C HIS A 225 21.78 6.63 -14.41
N GLY A 226 21.91 7.81 -15.03
CA GLY A 226 21.99 7.98 -16.48
C GLY A 226 20.75 7.55 -17.27
N ARG A 227 19.56 7.62 -16.66
CA ARG A 227 18.32 7.00 -17.17
C ARG A 227 17.10 7.90 -16.97
N TYR A 228 16.01 7.60 -17.68
CA TYR A 228 14.69 8.09 -17.33
C TYR A 228 13.99 7.15 -16.36
N LEU A 229 13.17 7.72 -15.50
CA LEU A 229 12.22 7.01 -14.65
C LEU A 229 10.80 7.53 -14.96
N GLN A 230 9.78 6.66 -14.92
CA GLN A 230 8.36 7.06 -15.00
C GLN A 230 7.54 6.26 -13.99
N HIS A 231 6.65 6.93 -13.24
CA HIS A 231 5.80 6.30 -12.24
C HIS A 231 4.31 6.37 -12.59
N TYR A 232 3.63 5.25 -12.38
CA TYR A 232 2.18 5.14 -12.28
C TYR A 232 1.90 4.88 -10.80
N VAL A 233 1.19 5.79 -10.11
CA VAL A 233 1.06 5.76 -8.64
C VAL A 233 -0.40 5.58 -8.27
N LYS A 234 -0.67 4.80 -7.22
CA LYS A 234 -1.99 4.60 -6.64
C LYS A 234 -1.94 4.59 -5.11
N THR A 235 -2.97 5.12 -4.48
CA THR A 235 -3.25 4.96 -3.04
C THR A 235 -4.76 4.84 -2.82
N THR A 236 -5.18 4.35 -1.66
CA THR A 236 -6.59 4.02 -1.38
C THR A 236 -7.04 4.58 -0.04
N LEU A 237 -8.16 5.32 -0.05
CA LEU A 237 -8.80 5.90 1.12
C LEU A 237 -10.23 5.37 1.26
N PRO A 238 -10.55 4.58 2.29
CA PRO A 238 -11.94 4.30 2.67
C PRO A 238 -12.54 5.50 3.41
N VAL A 239 -13.71 5.94 2.97
CA VAL A 239 -14.53 6.98 3.60
C VAL A 239 -15.81 6.35 4.13
N TYR A 240 -16.05 6.51 5.43
CA TYR A 240 -17.17 5.96 6.20
C TYR A 240 -17.30 4.43 6.04
N GLY A 241 -16.16 3.72 6.06
CA GLY A 241 -16.10 2.25 6.06
C GLY A 241 -16.42 1.56 4.73
N VAL A 242 -16.64 2.30 3.64
CA VAL A 242 -16.92 1.70 2.32
C VAL A 242 -15.66 1.05 1.75
N GLU A 243 -15.72 -0.26 1.50
CA GLU A 243 -14.60 -1.03 0.94
C GLU A 243 -14.78 -1.50 -0.51
N ARG A 244 -15.97 -1.41 -1.12
CA ARG A 244 -16.18 -1.88 -2.51
C ARG A 244 -15.21 -1.15 -3.46
N GLY A 245 -14.41 -1.93 -4.21
CA GLY A 245 -13.49 -1.44 -5.24
C GLY A 245 -12.00 -1.68 -4.97
N TRP A 246 -11.59 -2.04 -3.75
CA TRP A 246 -10.15 -2.05 -3.37
C TRP A 246 -9.30 -3.07 -4.13
N SER A 247 -9.93 -4.15 -4.59
CA SER A 247 -9.32 -5.24 -5.36
C SER A 247 -9.55 -5.12 -6.87
N LEU A 248 -10.09 -3.99 -7.35
CA LEU A 248 -10.31 -3.73 -8.77
C LEU A 248 -9.15 -2.95 -9.40
N PRO A 249 -8.83 -3.20 -10.69
CA PRO A 249 -7.93 -2.35 -11.43
C PRO A 249 -8.53 -0.95 -11.66
N VAL A 250 -7.68 0.07 -11.67
CA VAL A 250 -8.05 1.45 -12.05
C VAL A 250 -7.83 1.73 -13.54
N GLY A 251 -7.17 0.82 -14.25
CA GLY A 251 -6.87 0.94 -15.68
C GLY A 251 -5.59 1.71 -15.97
N GLN A 252 -4.66 1.77 -15.00
CA GLN A 252 -3.32 2.31 -15.26
C GLN A 252 -2.53 1.36 -16.17
N ARG A 253 -1.65 1.92 -17.01
CA ARG A 253 -0.83 1.13 -17.95
C ARG A 253 0.07 0.13 -17.23
N PHE A 254 0.69 0.57 -16.14
CA PHE A 254 1.44 -0.28 -15.21
C PHE A 254 0.80 -0.13 -13.83
N GLU A 255 0.29 -1.23 -13.26
CA GLU A 255 -0.56 -1.16 -12.07
C GLU A 255 -0.21 -2.25 -11.05
N ILE A 256 -0.42 -1.95 -9.76
CA ILE A 256 -0.52 -2.95 -8.69
C ILE A 256 -1.99 -3.02 -8.24
N VAL A 257 -2.58 -4.21 -8.30
CA VAL A 257 -3.91 -4.51 -7.77
C VAL A 257 -3.74 -5.32 -6.48
N PRO A 258 -4.19 -4.82 -5.31
CA PRO A 258 -4.06 -5.56 -4.06
C PRO A 258 -4.87 -6.87 -4.06
N LEU A 259 -4.31 -7.90 -3.43
CA LEU A 259 -4.98 -9.17 -3.09
C LEU A 259 -5.31 -9.24 -1.59
N SER A 260 -4.63 -8.44 -0.77
CA SER A 260 -4.96 -8.14 0.63
C SER A 260 -5.57 -6.73 0.72
N ARG A 261 -6.60 -6.53 1.55
CA ARG A 261 -7.23 -5.22 1.73
C ARG A 261 -6.19 -4.18 2.19
N PRO A 262 -5.95 -3.07 1.46
CA PRO A 262 -4.80 -2.19 1.68
C PRO A 262 -4.95 -1.18 2.83
N PHE A 263 -5.97 -1.31 3.67
CA PHE A 263 -6.30 -0.38 4.75
C PHE A 263 -6.92 -1.10 5.96
N GLY A 264 -6.81 -0.48 7.13
CA GLY A 264 -7.15 -1.12 8.41
C GLY A 264 -6.22 -2.30 8.71
N LEU A 265 -4.94 -2.14 8.38
CA LEU A 265 -3.88 -3.13 8.58
C LEU A 265 -3.07 -2.72 9.81
N THR A 266 -2.86 -3.64 10.77
CA THR A 266 -2.07 -3.36 11.97
C THR A 266 -0.77 -4.16 11.94
N ALA A 267 0.36 -3.57 12.33
CA ALA A 267 1.65 -4.24 12.31
C ALA A 267 1.73 -5.36 13.39
N PRO A 268 2.20 -6.59 13.06
CA PRO A 268 2.64 -7.05 11.74
C PRO A 268 1.48 -7.47 10.82
N ALA A 269 1.46 -6.95 9.59
CA ALA A 269 0.46 -7.28 8.56
C ALA A 269 1.08 -8.05 7.38
N ILE A 270 0.26 -8.75 6.60
CA ILE A 270 0.64 -9.22 5.25
C ILE A 270 0.09 -8.26 4.21
N PHE A 271 0.90 -7.92 3.21
CA PHE A 271 0.45 -7.26 1.98
C PHE A 271 0.77 -8.13 0.76
N SER A 272 -0.25 -8.43 -0.03
CA SER A 272 -0.16 -9.22 -1.26
C SER A 272 -0.83 -8.46 -2.40
N GLY A 273 -0.33 -8.65 -3.62
CA GLY A 273 -0.87 -7.98 -4.80
C GLY A 273 -0.51 -8.69 -6.09
N THR A 274 -1.16 -8.28 -7.17
CA THR A 274 -0.87 -8.68 -8.56
C THR A 274 -0.36 -7.48 -9.32
N VAL A 275 0.77 -7.63 -10.01
CA VAL A 275 1.32 -6.62 -10.92
C VAL A 275 0.72 -6.81 -12.31
N LEU A 276 0.18 -5.74 -12.91
CA LEU A 276 -0.40 -5.73 -14.25
C LEU A 276 0.38 -4.80 -15.19
N MET A 277 0.58 -5.24 -16.44
CA MET A 277 1.04 -4.42 -17.57
C MET A 277 0.00 -4.48 -18.69
N ASP A 278 -0.45 -3.32 -19.17
CA ASP A 278 -1.52 -3.18 -20.17
C ASP A 278 -2.76 -4.06 -19.80
N GLY A 279 -3.12 -4.06 -18.51
CA GLY A 279 -4.21 -4.85 -17.91
C GLY A 279 -3.95 -6.35 -17.69
N LYS A 280 -2.76 -6.87 -18.04
CA LYS A 280 -2.43 -8.31 -18.00
C LYS A 280 -1.42 -8.63 -16.90
N PRO A 281 -1.52 -9.77 -16.20
CA PRO A 281 -0.56 -10.12 -15.15
C PRO A 281 0.88 -10.25 -15.64
N LEU A 282 1.81 -9.63 -14.92
CA LEU A 282 3.21 -9.48 -15.31
C LEU A 282 4.12 -10.38 -14.46
N ALA A 283 4.59 -11.49 -15.03
CA ALA A 283 5.47 -12.44 -14.34
C ALA A 283 6.94 -11.97 -14.25
N SER A 284 7.69 -12.51 -13.28
CA SER A 284 9.12 -12.24 -13.04
C SER A 284 9.55 -10.78 -12.77
N ALA A 285 8.60 -9.83 -12.71
CA ALA A 285 8.84 -8.43 -12.41
C ALA A 285 9.54 -8.24 -11.06
N SER A 286 10.42 -7.25 -10.96
CA SER A 286 11.10 -6.90 -9.71
C SER A 286 10.16 -6.08 -8.85
N VAL A 287 9.81 -6.56 -7.65
CA VAL A 287 8.95 -5.84 -6.71
C VAL A 287 9.77 -5.53 -5.45
N ARG A 288 9.67 -4.31 -4.94
CA ARG A 288 10.25 -3.90 -3.66
C ARG A 288 9.19 -3.34 -2.72
N MET A 289 9.47 -3.39 -1.42
CA MET A 289 8.62 -2.88 -0.37
C MET A 289 9.45 -2.08 0.63
N ALA A 290 9.21 -0.77 0.72
CA ALA A 290 9.99 0.16 1.54
C ALA A 290 9.08 1.01 2.45
N ARG A 291 9.48 1.23 3.69
CA ARG A 291 8.78 2.10 4.65
C ARG A 291 9.39 3.50 4.67
N ILE A 292 8.57 4.53 4.88
CA ILE A 292 9.11 5.87 5.19
C ILE A 292 9.73 5.85 6.58
N ASN A 293 11.02 6.13 6.67
CA ASN A 293 11.81 6.16 7.90
C ASN A 293 11.77 7.56 8.54
N THR A 294 10.58 8.01 8.93
CA THR A 294 10.37 9.34 9.54
C THR A 294 11.23 9.54 10.79
N GLU A 295 11.47 8.46 11.53
CA GLU A 295 12.30 8.42 12.72
C GLU A 295 13.82 8.36 12.47
N LYS A 296 14.25 8.29 11.21
CA LYS A 296 15.67 8.25 10.78
C LYS A 296 16.52 7.17 11.48
N ARG A 297 15.94 5.99 11.73
CA ARG A 297 16.68 4.83 12.25
C ARG A 297 17.74 4.39 11.25
N THR A 298 18.93 4.05 11.75
CA THR A 298 19.98 3.40 10.97
C THR A 298 19.71 1.89 10.87
N VAL A 299 20.29 1.25 9.85
CA VAL A 299 20.23 -0.20 9.63
C VAL A 299 21.62 -0.77 9.33
N PRO A 300 21.88 -2.09 9.49
CA PRO A 300 23.22 -2.66 9.36
C PRO A 300 23.81 -2.56 7.94
N THR A 301 22.98 -2.65 6.91
CA THR A 301 23.38 -2.52 5.49
C THR A 301 22.19 -2.00 4.68
N SER A 302 22.42 -1.47 3.48
CA SER A 302 21.36 -0.97 2.60
C SER A 302 20.34 -2.04 2.16
N TRP A 303 20.68 -3.33 2.28
CA TRP A 303 19.75 -4.47 2.12
C TRP A 303 18.66 -4.58 3.21
N HIS A 304 18.66 -3.66 4.18
CA HIS A 304 17.63 -3.53 5.21
C HIS A 304 16.78 -2.26 5.04
N GLU A 305 17.02 -1.45 4.00
CA GLU A 305 16.24 -0.25 3.69
C GLU A 305 14.92 -0.58 2.96
N ASP A 306 14.93 -1.67 2.19
CA ASP A 306 13.75 -2.25 1.53
C ASP A 306 13.77 -3.78 1.59
N ILE A 307 12.64 -4.39 1.25
CA ILE A 307 12.49 -5.84 1.05
C ILE A 307 12.26 -6.08 -0.44
N ALA A 308 12.98 -7.02 -1.05
CA ALA A 308 12.87 -7.34 -2.48
C ALA A 308 12.20 -8.71 -2.71
N ALA A 309 11.36 -8.79 -3.74
CA ALA A 309 10.70 -10.01 -4.22
C ALA A 309 10.60 -10.02 -5.75
N ARG A 310 10.07 -11.10 -6.31
CA ARG A 310 9.64 -11.18 -7.71
C ARG A 310 8.23 -11.74 -7.80
N THR A 311 7.49 -11.31 -8.82
CA THR A 311 6.16 -11.85 -9.12
C THR A 311 6.23 -13.27 -9.67
N ASN A 312 5.29 -14.13 -9.30
CA ASN A 312 5.14 -15.47 -9.88
C ASN A 312 4.54 -15.44 -11.30
N ASN A 313 4.26 -16.61 -11.89
CA ASN A 313 3.70 -16.74 -13.25
C ASN A 313 2.30 -16.12 -13.43
N LYS A 314 1.61 -15.75 -12.36
CA LYS A 314 0.33 -15.03 -12.37
C LYS A 314 0.47 -13.55 -11.99
N GLY A 315 1.69 -13.01 -11.93
CA GLY A 315 1.93 -11.63 -11.50
C GLY A 315 1.81 -11.39 -9.98
N GLU A 316 1.58 -12.44 -9.18
CA GLU A 316 1.29 -12.33 -7.74
C GLU A 316 2.58 -12.20 -6.91
N PHE A 317 2.56 -11.44 -5.82
CA PHE A 317 3.63 -11.31 -4.83
C PHE A 317 3.07 -11.16 -3.39
N SER A 318 3.93 -11.25 -2.37
CA SER A 318 3.57 -11.03 -0.95
C SER A 318 4.75 -10.51 -0.12
N PHE A 319 4.47 -9.66 0.87
CA PHE A 319 5.41 -9.12 1.86
C PHE A 319 4.80 -9.12 3.27
N VAL A 320 5.63 -9.19 4.31
CA VAL A 320 5.22 -8.94 5.70
C VAL A 320 5.66 -7.54 6.12
N LEU A 321 4.69 -6.72 6.53
CA LEU A 321 4.87 -5.33 6.95
C LEU A 321 4.96 -5.30 8.48
N ASN A 322 6.19 -5.39 8.98
CA ASN A 322 6.48 -5.62 10.39
C ASN A 322 6.41 -4.37 11.29
N GLN A 323 6.11 -3.19 10.73
CA GLN A 323 6.19 -1.91 11.44
C GLN A 323 5.12 -0.91 10.97
N PRO A 324 4.61 -0.05 11.88
CA PRO A 324 3.58 0.93 11.54
C PRO A 324 4.14 2.14 10.78
N GLY A 325 3.31 2.76 9.94
CA GLY A 325 3.63 3.90 9.09
C GLY A 325 3.26 3.69 7.62
N TRP A 326 3.66 4.63 6.77
CA TRP A 326 3.48 4.55 5.30
C TRP A 326 4.51 3.62 4.66
N TRP A 327 4.01 2.70 3.82
CA TRP A 327 4.79 1.77 3.00
C TRP A 327 4.51 2.00 1.51
N CYS A 328 5.56 1.94 0.69
CA CYS A 328 5.49 1.94 -0.76
C CYS A 328 5.84 0.55 -1.29
N CYS A 329 4.88 -0.07 -2.00
CA CYS A 329 5.17 -1.19 -2.87
C CYS A 329 5.51 -0.66 -4.26
N MET A 330 6.65 -1.07 -4.81
CA MET A 330 7.13 -0.63 -6.12
C MET A 330 7.46 -1.85 -6.99
N ALA A 331 6.64 -2.11 -8.01
CA ALA A 331 6.99 -3.01 -9.11
C ALA A 331 7.72 -2.21 -10.20
N SER A 332 8.78 -2.76 -10.79
CA SER A 332 9.57 -2.06 -11.83
C SER A 332 10.01 -2.96 -12.98
N ILE A 333 10.05 -2.36 -14.19
CA ILE A 333 10.57 -2.96 -15.43
C ILE A 333 11.29 -1.91 -16.29
N PRO A 334 12.16 -2.31 -17.24
CA PRO A 334 12.53 -1.44 -18.35
C PRO A 334 11.31 -1.05 -19.20
N GLY A 335 11.33 0.16 -19.76
CA GLY A 335 10.45 0.61 -20.83
C GLY A 335 11.26 1.04 -22.06
N ASP A 336 10.57 1.50 -23.10
CA ASP A 336 11.20 1.93 -24.35
C ASP A 336 12.18 3.11 -24.12
N PRO A 337 13.41 3.09 -24.68
CA PRO A 337 14.39 4.16 -24.48
C PRO A 337 13.91 5.52 -24.97
N LEU A 338 14.15 6.56 -24.17
CA LEU A 338 13.80 7.95 -24.49
C LEU A 338 15.05 8.73 -24.93
N LYS A 339 14.84 9.81 -25.71
CA LYS A 339 15.94 10.69 -26.14
C LYS A 339 16.43 11.54 -24.97
N GLY A 340 17.69 11.31 -24.55
CA GLY A 340 18.35 12.00 -23.45
C GLY A 340 18.79 13.43 -23.73
N PRO A 341 19.32 14.13 -22.71
CA PRO A 341 19.82 15.50 -22.83
C PRO A 341 20.99 15.68 -23.81
N ASP A 342 21.77 14.61 -24.05
CA ASP A 342 22.84 14.53 -25.06
C ASP A 342 22.33 14.13 -26.46
N GLY A 343 21.01 14.00 -26.62
CA GLY A 343 20.36 13.58 -27.85
C GLY A 343 20.43 12.08 -28.15
N GLN A 344 21.08 11.27 -27.30
CA GLN A 344 21.20 9.82 -27.47
C GLN A 344 20.06 9.06 -26.79
N PRO A 345 19.73 7.83 -27.21
CA PRO A 345 18.80 6.97 -26.48
C PRO A 345 19.31 6.69 -25.06
N LYS A 346 18.44 6.83 -24.06
CA LYS A 346 18.70 6.50 -22.65
C LYS A 346 17.65 5.50 -22.15
N PRO A 347 18.01 4.56 -21.26
CA PRO A 347 17.04 3.62 -20.70
C PRO A 347 15.90 4.33 -20.01
N LEU A 348 14.68 3.82 -20.17
CA LEU A 348 13.55 4.13 -19.30
C LEU A 348 13.37 2.98 -18.31
N GLN A 349 13.16 3.29 -17.03
CA GLN A 349 12.60 2.34 -16.06
C GLN A 349 11.20 2.83 -15.68
N MET A 350 10.18 2.02 -15.96
CA MET A 350 8.83 2.28 -15.47
C MET A 350 8.67 1.69 -14.08
N GLY A 351 7.82 2.30 -13.25
CA GLY A 351 7.43 1.81 -11.93
C GLY A 351 5.93 1.93 -11.70
N ALA A 352 5.31 0.86 -11.19
CA ALA A 352 3.98 0.89 -10.61
C ALA A 352 4.13 0.95 -9.08
N LEU A 353 3.63 2.04 -8.49
CA LEU A 353 3.78 2.36 -7.07
C LEU A 353 2.42 2.30 -6.39
N PHE A 354 2.34 1.55 -5.29
CA PHE A 354 1.14 1.46 -4.46
C PHE A 354 1.49 1.83 -3.01
N TRP A 355 0.84 2.87 -2.50
CA TRP A 355 1.01 3.33 -1.13
C TRP A 355 -0.09 2.80 -0.21
N LEU A 356 0.30 2.39 0.99
CA LEU A 356 -0.61 1.99 2.07
C LEU A 356 -0.05 2.36 3.44
N TYR A 357 -0.94 2.52 4.40
CA TYR A 357 -0.61 2.76 5.79
C TYR A 357 -0.82 1.50 6.64
N VAL A 358 0.06 1.30 7.61
CA VAL A 358 -0.06 0.24 8.62
C VAL A 358 -0.12 0.87 10.00
N ASP A 359 -1.17 0.58 10.77
CA ASP A 359 -1.39 1.06 12.13
C ASP A 359 -0.49 0.35 13.16
N SER A 360 -0.30 1.00 14.31
CA SER A 360 0.26 0.35 15.50
C SER A 360 -0.82 -0.42 16.26
N LEU A 361 -0.47 -1.50 16.95
CA LEU A 361 -1.34 -2.14 17.95
C LEU A 361 -1.76 -1.17 19.07
N SER A 362 -1.01 -0.08 19.24
CA SER A 362 -1.24 0.99 20.21
C SER A 362 -1.84 2.27 19.58
N SER A 363 -2.46 2.20 18.40
CA SER A 363 -3.11 3.36 17.80
C SER A 363 -4.36 3.75 18.60
N GLU A 364 -4.42 4.99 19.07
CA GLU A 364 -5.67 5.58 19.54
C GLU A 364 -6.76 5.49 18.46
N PRO A 365 -8.05 5.35 18.82
CA PRO A 365 -9.13 5.43 17.85
C PRO A 365 -9.03 6.74 17.05
N ARG A 366 -9.04 6.62 15.71
CA ARG A 366 -9.16 7.78 14.82
C ARG A 366 -10.40 8.57 15.21
N LYS A 367 -10.34 9.91 15.11
CA LYS A 367 -11.47 10.78 15.49
C LYS A 367 -12.74 10.34 14.74
N ARG A 368 -13.82 10.22 15.50
CA ARG A 368 -15.21 10.00 15.08
C ARG A 368 -16.06 11.14 15.64
#